data_AF-A0ABD5GJL1-F1
#
_entry.id   AF-A0ABD5GJL1-F1
#
_cell.length_a   1.000
_cell.length_b   1.000
_cell.length_c   1.000
_cell.angle_alpha   90.00
_cell.angle_beta   90.00
_cell.angle_gamma   90.00
#
_symmetry.space_group_name_H-M   'P 1'
#
loop_
_entity.id
_entity.type
_entity.pdbx_description
1 polymer ?
#
loop_
_entity_poly.entity_id
_entity_poly.type
_entity_poly.pdbx_seq_one_letter_code
_entity_poly.pdbx_strand_id
1 'polypeptide(L)' 'MSDYRIGLRRDQVLLAELSVNQARYVEVTRELRARFPREEGFSLHIERRRELRRILEQGPEGLRLLGIEYCHEEVPDHA' A
#
# COMPACT_ATOMS: atom_id res chain seq x y z
N MET A 1 8.52 7.61 -1.31
CA MET A 1 7.29 7.27 -0.56
C MET A 1 6.97 5.81 -0.80
N SER A 2 6.34 5.16 0.17
CA SER A 2 5.88 3.77 0.02
C SER A 2 4.49 3.76 -0.61
N ASP A 3 4.35 2.98 -1.68
CA ASP A 3 3.14 2.91 -2.50
C ASP A 3 2.19 1.81 -2.02
N TYR A 4 2.70 0.86 -1.24
CA TYR A 4 1.95 -0.26 -0.68
C TYR A 4 2.21 -0.39 0.82
N ARG A 5 1.16 -0.81 1.53
CA ARG A 5 1.21 -1.26 2.91
C ARG A 5 0.77 -2.72 2.94
N ILE A 6 1.60 -3.59 3.49
CA ILE A 6 1.33 -5.03 3.59
C ILE A 6 1.22 -5.40 5.06
N GLY A 7 0.02 -5.77 5.51
CA GLY A 7 -0.23 -6.35 6.82
C GLY A 7 -0.14 -7.87 6.76
N LEU A 8 0.80 -8.45 7.50
CA LEU A 8 0.87 -9.89 7.75
C LEU A 8 -0.01 -10.21 8.96
N ARG A 9 -1.00 -11.07 8.76
CA ARG A 9 -1.92 -11.53 9.80
C ARG A 9 -1.81 -13.03 9.99
N ARG A 10 -2.18 -13.50 11.19
CA ARG A 10 -2.47 -14.91 11.48
C ARG A 10 -3.75 -14.97 12.30
N ASP A 11 -4.71 -15.79 11.88
CA ASP A 11 -6.00 -15.94 12.58
C ASP A 11 -6.66 -14.58 12.90
N GLN A 12 -6.65 -13.66 11.92
CA GLN A 12 -7.14 -12.27 12.00
C GLN A 12 -6.32 -11.30 12.88
N VAL A 13 -5.29 -11.78 13.59
CA VAL A 13 -4.40 -10.93 14.39
C VAL A 13 -3.29 -10.35 13.51
N LEU A 14 -3.09 -9.03 13.55
CA LEU A 14 -1.97 -8.37 12.88
C LEU A 14 -0.66 -8.69 13.59
N LEU A 15 0.25 -9.34 12.88
CA LEU A 15 1.58 -9.70 13.39
C LEU A 15 2.63 -8.66 13.00
N ALA A 16 2.58 -8.18 11.76
CA ALA A 16 3.54 -7.23 11.23
C ALA A 16 2.96 -6.37 10.11
N GLU A 17 3.58 -5.22 9.90
CA GLU A 17 3.23 -4.31 8.81
C GLU A 17 4.50 -3.85 8.08
N LEU A 18 4.46 -3.87 6.75
CA LEU A 18 5.55 -3.44 5.89
C LEU A 18 5.10 -2.31 4.96
N SER A 19 5.88 -1.24 4.91
CA SER A 19 5.72 -0.17 3.93
C SER A 19 6.63 -0.43 2.73
N VAL A 20 6.06 -0.74 1.57
CA VAL A 20 6.78 -1.24 0.38
C VAL A 20 6.59 -0.28 -0.80
N ASN A 21 7.67 -0.01 -1.54
CA ASN A 21 7.59 0.74 -2.79
C ASN A 21 7.10 -0.16 -3.95
N GLN A 22 6.39 0.41 -4.93
CA GLN A 22 5.86 -0.30 -6.09
C GLN A 22 6.90 -1.20 -6.78
N ALA A 23 8.16 -0.75 -6.90
CA ALA A 23 9.22 -1.52 -7.56
C ALA A 23 9.54 -2.86 -6.87
N ARG A 24 9.23 -3.01 -5.58
CA ARG A 24 9.50 -4.21 -4.78
C ARG A 24 8.25 -4.98 -4.39
N TYR A 25 7.07 -4.44 -4.69
CA TYR A 25 5.78 -4.99 -4.28
C TYR A 25 5.61 -6.47 -4.67
N VAL A 26 5.84 -6.79 -5.94
CA VAL A 26 5.63 -8.14 -6.48
C VAL A 26 6.58 -9.15 -5.83
N GLU A 27 7.86 -8.79 -5.73
CA GLU A 27 8.91 -9.62 -5.12
C GLU A 27 8.60 -9.88 -3.64
N VAL A 28 8.36 -8.82 -2.86
CA VAL A 28 8.08 -8.93 -1.42
C VAL A 28 6.82 -9.75 -1.15
N THR A 29 5.75 -9.51 -1.91
CA THR A 29 4.49 -10.25 -1.72
C THR A 29 4.67 -11.74 -2.03
N ARG A 30 5.41 -12.08 -3.10
CA ARG A 30 5.74 -13.47 -3.44
C ARG A 30 6.55 -14.14 -2.32
N GLU A 31 7.59 -13.45 -1.85
CA GLU A 31 8.47 -13.92 -0.77
C GLU A 31 7.72 -14.12 0.56
N LEU A 32 6.77 -13.23 0.88
CA LEU A 32 5.93 -13.37 2.07
C LEU A 32 4.95 -14.53 1.94
N ARG A 33 4.27 -14.67 0.78
CA ARG A 33 3.35 -15.81 0.55
C ARG A 33 4.06 -17.15 0.62
N ALA A 34 5.30 -17.24 0.16
CA ALA A 34 6.09 -18.47 0.24
C ALA A 34 6.50 -18.84 1.68
N ARG A 35 6.74 -17.85 2.55
CA ARG A 35 7.16 -18.07 3.95
C ARG A 35 5.99 -18.16 4.94
N PHE A 36 4.84 -17.57 4.59
CA PHE A 36 3.65 -17.49 5.43
C PHE A 36 2.44 -18.04 4.66
N PRO A 37 2.35 -19.38 4.51
CA PRO A 37 1.31 -20.02 3.74
C PRO A 37 -0.07 -19.90 4.41
N ARG A 38 -1.13 -19.84 3.61
CA ARG A 38 -2.51 -19.68 4.10
C ARG A 38 -2.99 -20.90 4.88
N GLU A 39 -2.49 -22.06 4.54
CA GLU A 39 -2.76 -23.35 5.16
C GLU A 39 -2.35 -23.38 6.64
N GLU A 40 -1.39 -22.53 7.02
CA GLU A 40 -0.94 -22.35 8.41
C GLU A 40 -1.69 -21.23 9.16
N GLY A 41 -2.73 -20.66 8.55
CA GLY A 41 -3.57 -19.60 9.12
C GLY A 41 -3.08 -18.18 8.84
N PHE A 42 -2.04 -18.01 8.01
CA PHE A 42 -1.54 -16.69 7.64
C PHE A 42 -2.36 -16.03 6.53
N SER A 43 -2.44 -14.71 6.56
CA SER A 43 -3.01 -13.92 5.46
C SER A 43 -2.25 -12.62 5.28
N LEU A 44 -2.24 -12.13 4.03
CA LEU A 44 -1.70 -10.82 3.70
C LEU A 44 -2.87 -9.89 3.38
N HIS A 45 -2.90 -8.74 4.03
CA HIS A 45 -3.82 -7.65 3.69
C HIS A 45 -2.99 -6.53 3.07
N ILE A 46 -3.32 -6.16 1.84
CA ILE A 46 -2.49 -5.26 1.03
C ILE A 46 -3.31 -4.03 0.72
N GLU A 47 -2.78 -2.86 1.04
CA GLU A 47 -3.35 -1.58 0.69
C GLU A 47 -2.39 -0.83 -0.22
N ARG A 48 -2.91 -0.24 -1.30
CA ARG A 48 -2.16 0.64 -2.20
C ARG A 48 -2.50 2.09 -1.88
N ARG A 49 -1.48 2.93 -1.79
CA ARG A 49 -1.63 4.37 -1.69
C ARG A 49 -2.07 4.93 -3.04
N ARG A 50 -3.20 5.64 -3.06
CA ARG A 50 -3.70 6.33 -4.25
C ARG A 50 -3.79 7.82 -3.98
N GLU A 51 -3.38 8.61 -4.95
CA GLU A 51 -3.61 10.05 -4.94
C GLU A 51 -5.10 10.34 -5.13
N LEU A 52 -5.70 11.07 -4.18
CA LEU A 52 -7.10 11.48 -4.24
C LEU A 52 -7.27 12.80 -4.98
N ARG A 53 -6.55 13.82 -4.53
CA ARG A 53 -6.63 15.17 -5.10
C ARG A 53 -5.37 15.98 -4.85
N ARG A 54 -5.16 16.97 -5.70
CA ARG A 54 -4.14 18.02 -5.56
C ARG A 54 -4.81 19.30 -5.08
N ILE A 55 -4.16 19.96 -4.12
CA ILE A 55 -4.55 21.29 -3.66
C ILE A 55 -3.65 22.27 -4.41
N LEU A 56 -4.27 23.09 -5.24
CA LEU A 56 -3.58 24.05 -6.09
C LEU A 56 -3.94 25.47 -5.67
N GLU A 57 -2.95 26.35 -5.71
CA GLU A 57 -3.11 27.80 -5.62
C GLU A 57 -2.85 28.40 -6.99
N GLN A 58 -3.75 29.27 -7.46
CA GLN A 58 -3.58 30.02 -8.70
C GLN A 58 -3.25 31.47 -8.36
N GLY A 59 -2.15 31.98 -8.93
CA GLY A 59 -1.73 33.36 -8.78
C GLY A 59 -1.21 33.96 -10.09
N PRO A 60 -0.75 35.22 -10.06
CA PRO A 60 -0.22 35.93 -11.24
C PRO A 60 1.00 35.24 -11.88
N GLU A 61 1.78 34.52 -11.07
CA GLU A 61 2.95 33.76 -11.51
C GLU A 61 2.61 32.34 -12.03
N GLY A 62 1.33 31.95 -11.99
CA GLY A 62 0.85 30.65 -12.47
C GLY A 62 0.23 29.77 -11.38
N LEU A 63 0.33 28.45 -11.59
CA LEU A 63 -0.19 27.43 -10.68
C LEU A 63 0.89 26.94 -9.73
N ARG A 64 0.58 26.92 -8.43
CA ARG A 64 1.43 26.37 -7.38
C ARG A 64 0.75 25.16 -6.73
N LEU A 65 1.48 24.05 -6.60
CA LEU A 65 1.03 22.89 -5.84
C LEU A 65 1.25 23.14 -4.34
N LEU A 66 0.16 23.19 -3.57
CA LEU A 66 0.20 23.35 -2.12
C LEU A 66 0.30 22.01 -1.39
N GLY A 67 -0.33 20.97 -1.94
CA GLY A 67 -0.34 19.65 -1.31
C GLY A 67 -1.02 18.59 -2.15
N ILE A 68 -0.79 17.34 -1.77
CA ILE A 68 -1.43 16.17 -2.36
C ILE A 68 -2.04 15.34 -1.22
N GLU A 69 -3.33 15.04 -1.34
CA GLU A 69 -4.01 14.12 -0.45
C GLU A 69 -4.01 12.70 -1.02
N TYR A 70 -3.83 11.73 -0.12
CA TYR A 70 -3.75 10.32 -0.47
C TYR A 70 -4.72 9.50 0.37
N CYS A 71 -5.24 8.42 -0.19
CA CYS A 71 -5.93 7.37 0.55
C CYS A 71 -5.20 6.03 0.40
N HIS A 72 -5.58 5.08 1.24
CA HIS A 72 -5.22 3.67 1.12
C HIS A 72 -6.43 2.92 0.58
N GLU A 73 -6.25 2.22 -0.55
CA GLU A 73 -7.24 1.36 -1.17
C GLU A 73 -6.80 -0.10 -1.02
N GLU A 74 -7.70 -0.97 -0.57
CA GLU A 74 -7.41 -2.41 -0.51
C GLU A 74 -7.15 -2.96 -1.91
N VAL A 75 -6.09 -3.76 -2.04
CA VAL A 75 -5.74 -4.48 -3.27
C VAL A 75 -6.38 -5.86 -3.19
N PRO A 76 -7.32 -6.20 -4.09
CA PRO A 76 -7.94 -7.52 -4.11
C PRO A 76 -6.90 -8.61 -4.28
N ASP A 77 -7.09 -9.75 -3.62
CA ASP A 77 -6.16 -10.88 -3.60
C ASP A 77 -6.15 -11.70 -4.92
N HIS A 78 -6.52 -11.06 -6.04
CA HIS A 78 -6.66 -11.65 -7.37
C HIS A 78 -5.82 -10.90 -8.39
N ALA A 79 -4.54 -11.28 -8.49
CA ALA A 79 -3.68 -11.03 -9.64
C ALA A 79 -2.68 -12.19 -9.76
#